data_AF-A0A511MQI4-F1
#
_entry.id   AF-A0A511MQI4-F1
#
_cell.length_a   1.000
_cell.length_b   1.000
_cell.length_c   1.000
_cell.angle_alpha   90.00
_cell.angle_beta   90.00
_cell.angle_gamma   90.00
#
_symmetry.space_group_name_H-M   'P 1'
#
loop_
_entity.id
_entity.type
_entity.pdbx_description
1 polymer ?
#
loop_
_entity_poly.entity_id
_entity_poly.type
_entity_poly.pdbx_seq_one_letter_code
_entity_poly.pdbx_strand_id
1 'polypeptide(L)'
;MRVLIDDDGATGPANSGNTPGSSEYQRRVDELAKDPAKNGASSPQSRREAEVGLQAEHDGAIPGPITRAQTGPNGEDQGEFIDSKNERWDVKSSPDSHPSYRPEAGKPIPNPQTDEAFTRMVDKDIATGEKVLLDPDGMSPARRAHLEQLVANNPNWQGKVVWGR
;
A
#
# COMPACT_ATOMS: atom_id res chain seq x y z
N MET A 1 -4.89 -3.20 -45.09
CA MET A 1 -5.67 -2.89 -43.87
C MET A 1 -5.69 -4.13 -42.99
N ARG A 2 -4.89 -4.16 -41.93
CA ARG A 2 -5.00 -5.16 -40.84
C ARG A 2 -4.32 -4.61 -39.60
N VAL A 3 -5.18 -3.98 -38.81
CA VAL A 3 -5.25 -3.87 -37.34
C VAL A 3 -3.94 -4.05 -36.58
N LEU A 4 -3.44 -2.93 -36.06
CA LEU A 4 -2.64 -2.83 -34.84
C LEU A 4 -3.51 -3.34 -33.68
N ILE A 5 -3.02 -4.34 -32.95
CA ILE A 5 -3.52 -4.63 -31.60
C ILE A 5 -2.41 -4.16 -30.68
N ASP A 6 -2.56 -2.93 -30.21
CA ASP A 6 -1.90 -2.45 -29.01
C ASP A 6 -2.64 -3.12 -27.83
N ASP A 7 -1.99 -4.08 -27.18
CA ASP A 7 -2.46 -4.66 -25.91
C ASP A 7 -1.51 -4.18 -24.81
N ASP A 8 -1.72 -2.95 -24.36
CA ASP A 8 -1.04 -2.34 -23.20
C ASP A 8 -1.60 -2.93 -21.88
N GLY A 9 -1.45 -4.24 -21.70
CA GLY A 9 -1.58 -4.89 -20.41
C GLY A 9 -0.27 -4.73 -19.64
N ALA A 10 -0.22 -3.81 -18.68
CA ALA A 10 0.92 -3.63 -17.79
C ALA A 10 1.20 -4.90 -16.97
N THR A 11 1.96 -5.84 -17.51
CA THR A 11 2.53 -6.97 -16.79
C THR A 11 3.92 -6.58 -16.31
N GLY A 12 4.03 -6.11 -15.07
CA GLY A 12 5.32 -6.19 -14.38
C GLY A 12 5.84 -7.64 -14.43
N PRO A 13 7.16 -7.87 -14.45
CA PRO A 13 7.66 -9.24 -14.47
C PRO A 13 7.27 -9.93 -13.17
N ALA A 14 6.32 -10.88 -13.25
CA ALA A 14 6.00 -11.80 -12.17
C ALA A 14 7.29 -12.54 -11.79
N ASN A 15 7.85 -12.19 -10.63
CA ASN A 15 8.98 -12.88 -10.05
C ASN A 15 8.48 -13.69 -8.84
N SER A 16 9.16 -14.77 -8.49
CA SER A 16 8.70 -15.61 -7.38
C SER A 16 8.61 -14.84 -6.06
N GLY A 17 9.38 -13.75 -5.89
CA GLY A 17 9.41 -12.93 -4.68
C GLY A 17 8.21 -12.01 -4.48
N ASN A 18 7.41 -11.76 -5.52
CA ASN A 18 6.17 -10.98 -5.42
C ASN A 18 4.92 -11.79 -5.81
N THR A 19 5.06 -13.08 -6.10
CA THR A 19 3.92 -13.97 -6.42
C THR A 19 3.34 -14.60 -5.14
N PRO A 20 2.10 -14.28 -4.72
CA PRO A 20 1.51 -14.81 -3.50
C PRO A 20 1.50 -16.34 -3.43
N GLY A 21 1.75 -16.89 -2.23
CA GLY A 21 1.74 -18.32 -1.97
C GLY A 21 3.05 -19.07 -2.31
N SER A 22 4.04 -18.39 -2.90
CA SER A 22 5.37 -18.97 -3.08
C SER A 22 6.20 -18.91 -1.78
N SER A 23 7.20 -19.79 -1.63
CA SER A 23 8.14 -19.72 -0.50
C SER A 23 8.97 -18.42 -0.50
N GLU A 24 9.27 -17.90 -1.69
CA GLU A 24 10.04 -16.67 -1.84
C GLU A 24 9.19 -15.45 -1.50
N TYR A 25 7.90 -15.46 -1.82
CA TYR A 25 6.95 -14.46 -1.36
C TYR A 25 6.85 -14.43 0.16
N GLN A 26 6.72 -15.60 0.80
CA GLN A 26 6.67 -15.65 2.26
C GLN A 26 7.95 -15.10 2.89
N ARG A 27 9.12 -15.41 2.30
CA ARG A 27 10.40 -14.85 2.72
C ARG A 27 10.42 -13.33 2.59
N ARG A 28 9.91 -12.79 1.48
CA ARG A 28 9.82 -11.35 1.23
C ARG A 28 8.86 -10.66 2.18
N VAL A 29 7.72 -11.26 2.51
CA VAL A 29 6.82 -10.78 3.56
C VAL A 29 7.56 -10.72 4.90
N ASP A 30 8.26 -11.79 5.30
CA ASP A 30 8.98 -11.84 6.58
C ASP A 30 10.16 -10.86 6.65
N GLU A 31 10.78 -10.54 5.51
CA GLU A 31 11.81 -9.51 5.38
C GLU A 31 11.22 -8.10 5.54
N LEU A 32 10.21 -7.79 4.73
CA LEU A 32 9.57 -6.48 4.65
C LEU A 32 8.71 -6.15 5.86
N ALA A 33 8.30 -7.14 6.66
CA ALA A 33 7.52 -6.92 7.88
C ALA A 33 8.36 -6.48 9.09
N LYS A 34 9.70 -6.48 8.99
CA LYS A 34 10.62 -6.10 10.07
C LYS A 34 10.79 -4.59 10.11
N ASP A 35 10.02 -3.92 10.96
CA ASP A 35 10.01 -2.46 11.04
C ASP A 35 11.22 -1.91 11.84
N PRO A 36 12.16 -1.17 11.22
CA PRO A 36 13.29 -0.59 11.92
C PRO A 36 12.88 0.38 13.03
N ALA A 37 11.78 1.11 12.85
CA ALA A 37 11.23 2.02 13.86
C ALA A 37 10.72 1.30 15.12
N LYS A 38 10.59 -0.03 15.06
CA LYS A 38 10.18 -0.92 16.16
C LYS A 38 11.25 -1.97 16.50
N ASN A 39 12.53 -1.64 16.30
CA ASN A 39 13.67 -2.54 16.56
C ASN A 39 13.61 -3.85 15.75
N GLY A 40 13.04 -3.82 14.55
CA GLY A 40 12.90 -4.98 13.68
C GLY A 40 11.78 -5.97 14.09
N ALA A 41 10.90 -5.57 15.00
CA ALA A 41 9.74 -6.38 15.37
C ALA A 41 8.78 -6.53 14.17
N SER A 42 8.20 -7.72 14.03
CA SER A 42 7.10 -7.98 13.10
C SER A 42 5.78 -8.10 13.86
N SER A 43 4.69 -7.69 13.21
CA SER A 43 3.33 -7.76 13.75
C SER A 43 2.35 -8.17 12.64
N PRO A 44 1.11 -8.56 12.97
CA PRO A 44 0.10 -8.82 11.95
C PRO A 44 -0.11 -7.63 11.01
N GLN A 45 -0.04 -6.40 11.54
CA GLN A 45 -0.12 -5.18 10.75
C GLN A 45 1.07 -5.03 9.80
N SER A 46 2.31 -5.16 10.28
CA SER A 46 3.48 -4.97 9.41
C SER A 46 3.63 -6.08 8.37
N ARG A 47 3.12 -7.29 8.65
CA ARG A 47 2.97 -8.35 7.64
C ARG A 47 1.95 -7.96 6.57
N ARG A 48 0.79 -7.40 6.97
CA ARG A 48 -0.20 -6.91 6.00
C ARG A 48 0.37 -5.79 5.13
N GLU A 49 1.10 -4.85 5.71
CA GLU A 49 1.77 -3.78 4.96
C GLU A 49 2.75 -4.37 3.93
N ALA A 50 3.54 -5.38 4.30
CA ALA A 50 4.43 -6.09 3.38
C ALA A 50 3.68 -6.77 2.23
N GLU A 51 2.56 -7.45 2.52
CA GLU A 51 1.70 -8.08 1.51
C GLU A 51 1.14 -7.03 0.53
N VAL A 52 0.67 -5.88 1.03
CA VAL A 52 0.16 -4.76 0.23
C VAL A 52 1.25 -4.21 -0.71
N GLY A 53 2.46 -3.98 -0.19
CA GLY A 53 3.59 -3.52 -0.99
C GLY A 53 3.98 -4.52 -2.08
N LEU A 54 4.10 -5.81 -1.74
CA LEU A 54 4.46 -6.86 -2.70
C LEU A 54 3.39 -7.06 -3.77
N GLN A 55 2.11 -6.94 -3.42
CA GLN A 55 1.02 -7.02 -4.39
C GLN A 55 1.04 -5.82 -5.34
N ALA A 56 1.28 -4.61 -4.83
CA ALA A 56 1.44 -3.43 -5.68
C ALA A 56 2.66 -3.52 -6.61
N GLU A 57 3.76 -4.13 -6.13
CA GLU A 57 4.94 -4.44 -6.96
C GLU A 57 4.58 -5.45 -8.06
N HIS A 58 3.92 -6.55 -7.68
CA HIS A 58 3.50 -7.61 -8.58
C HIS A 58 2.59 -7.09 -9.70
N ASP A 59 1.63 -6.23 -9.34
CA ASP A 59 0.66 -5.66 -10.29
C ASP A 59 1.25 -4.52 -11.14
N GLY A 60 2.52 -4.15 -10.92
CA GLY A 60 3.19 -3.06 -11.62
C GLY A 60 2.67 -1.67 -11.22
N ALA A 61 1.90 -1.56 -10.13
CA ALA A 61 1.40 -0.30 -9.60
C ALA A 61 2.54 0.54 -8.99
N ILE A 62 3.57 -0.13 -8.45
CA ILE A 62 4.81 0.52 -8.00
C ILE A 62 6.05 -0.20 -8.58
N PRO A 63 7.16 0.52 -8.82
CA PRO A 63 8.41 -0.07 -9.31
C PRO A 63 9.09 -1.05 -8.32
N GLY A 64 9.23 -2.31 -8.73
CA GLY A 64 10.03 -3.29 -7.97
C GLY A 64 11.53 -3.26 -8.27
N PRO A 65 12.37 -3.87 -7.41
CA PRO A 65 11.99 -4.46 -6.12
C PRO A 65 11.84 -3.40 -5.03
N ILE A 66 10.81 -3.53 -4.18
CA ILE A 66 10.68 -2.68 -2.99
C ILE A 66 11.59 -3.16 -1.85
N THR A 67 11.96 -2.25 -0.97
CA THR A 67 12.73 -2.54 0.26
C THR A 67 12.07 -1.87 1.45
N ARG A 68 12.24 -2.42 2.67
CA ARG A 68 11.75 -1.77 3.90
C ARG A 68 12.48 -0.46 4.11
N ALA A 69 11.72 0.64 4.20
CA ALA A 69 12.31 1.95 4.50
C ALA A 69 13.00 1.92 5.87
N GLN A 70 14.17 2.55 5.94
CA GLN A 70 14.89 2.74 7.20
C GLN A 70 14.46 4.06 7.81
N THR A 71 14.57 4.18 9.14
CA THR A 71 14.41 5.49 9.80
C THR A 71 15.43 6.46 9.26
N GLY A 72 15.04 7.72 9.09
CA GLY A 72 15.96 8.77 8.65
C GLY A 72 17.03 9.10 9.71
N PRO A 73 18.01 9.96 9.36
CA PRO A 73 19.15 10.28 10.21
C PRO A 73 18.79 10.83 11.60
N ASN A 74 17.59 11.40 11.77
CA ASN A 74 17.10 11.93 13.04
C ASN A 74 15.99 11.05 13.66
N GLY A 75 15.82 9.82 13.17
CA GLY A 75 14.79 8.89 13.62
C GLY A 75 13.41 9.18 13.04
N GLU A 76 13.32 10.00 12.00
CA GLU A 76 12.05 10.26 11.31
C GLU A 76 11.56 9.02 10.56
N ASP A 77 10.24 8.89 10.49
CA ASP A 77 9.57 7.92 9.65
C ASP A 77 9.79 8.27 8.16
N GLN A 78 9.93 7.25 7.33
CA GLN A 78 10.22 7.38 5.89
C GLN A 78 9.20 6.57 5.07
N GLY A 79 8.06 6.23 5.68
CA GLY A 79 7.08 5.30 5.15
C GLY A 79 7.51 3.84 5.37
N GLU A 80 6.82 2.95 4.70
CA GLU A 80 6.97 1.51 4.86
C GLU A 80 8.02 0.99 3.88
N PHE A 81 8.03 1.52 2.66
CA PHE A 81 8.84 1.00 1.57
C PHE A 81 9.55 2.08 0.76
N ILE A 82 10.70 1.70 0.20
CA ILE A 82 11.39 2.42 -0.87
C ILE A 82 11.35 1.56 -2.12
N ASP A 83 10.88 2.13 -3.23
CA ASP A 83 10.80 1.46 -4.52
C ASP A 83 12.11 1.56 -5.34
N SER A 84 12.16 0.93 -6.50
CA SER A 84 13.38 0.94 -7.34
C SER A 84 13.69 2.28 -8.02
N LYS A 85 12.77 3.25 -7.95
CA LYS A 85 12.98 4.64 -8.37
C LYS A 85 13.33 5.55 -7.20
N ASN A 86 13.57 4.98 -6.02
CA ASN A 86 13.87 5.70 -4.79
C ASN A 86 12.71 6.61 -4.33
N GLU A 87 11.47 6.24 -4.65
CA GLU A 87 10.28 6.86 -4.09
C GLU A 87 9.87 6.16 -2.79
N ARG A 88 9.42 6.94 -1.80
CA ARG A 88 8.97 6.44 -0.50
C ARG A 88 7.47 6.19 -0.53
N TRP A 89 7.05 5.06 0.01
CA TRP A 89 5.65 4.63 0.03
C TRP A 89 5.23 4.28 1.44
N ASP A 90 4.19 4.95 1.92
CA ASP A 90 3.52 4.70 3.19
C ASP A 90 2.22 3.91 2.94
N VAL A 91 1.95 2.90 3.77
CA VAL A 91 0.73 2.09 3.65
C VAL A 91 -0.36 2.65 4.56
N LYS A 92 -1.45 3.12 3.95
CA LYS A 92 -2.61 3.66 4.66
C LYS A 92 -3.86 2.82 4.46
N SER A 93 -4.78 2.89 5.41
CA SER A 93 -6.10 2.29 5.31
C SER A 93 -7.17 3.25 5.83
N SER A 94 -8.41 3.07 5.37
CA SER A 94 -9.56 3.85 5.83
C SER A 94 -10.84 2.99 5.87
N PRO A 95 -10.81 1.92 6.68
CA PRO A 95 -11.88 0.92 6.71
C PRO A 95 -13.13 1.42 7.42
N ASP A 96 -14.26 0.77 7.14
CA ASP A 96 -15.52 0.90 7.88
C ASP A 96 -15.89 -0.36 8.69
N SER A 97 -15.07 -1.41 8.58
CA SER A 97 -15.08 -2.61 9.42
C SER A 97 -13.66 -2.94 9.89
N HIS A 98 -13.52 -3.60 11.04
CA HIS A 98 -12.20 -4.00 11.53
C HIS A 98 -11.48 -4.89 10.48
N PRO A 99 -10.28 -4.51 10.01
CA PRO A 99 -9.49 -5.31 9.07
C PRO A 99 -9.17 -6.72 9.60
N SER A 100 -8.86 -7.65 8.71
CA SER A 100 -8.58 -9.06 9.02
C SER A 100 -7.42 -9.26 10.00
N TYR A 101 -6.46 -8.34 10.02
CA TYR A 101 -5.27 -8.38 10.87
C TYR A 101 -5.47 -7.68 12.24
N ARG A 102 -6.69 -7.23 12.55
CA ARG A 102 -7.05 -6.57 13.82
C ARG A 102 -7.97 -7.45 14.67
N PRO A 103 -8.03 -7.22 16.00
CA PRO A 103 -9.09 -7.76 16.82
C PRO A 103 -10.47 -7.37 16.28
N GLU A 104 -11.45 -8.23 16.48
CA GLU A 104 -12.84 -8.01 16.04
C GLU A 104 -13.03 -7.90 14.51
N ALA A 105 -12.13 -8.49 13.73
CA ALA A 105 -12.18 -8.54 12.27
C ALA A 105 -13.61 -8.74 11.72
N GLY A 106 -13.99 -7.90 10.75
CA GLY A 106 -15.29 -7.91 10.11
C GLY A 106 -16.42 -7.24 10.89
N LYS A 107 -16.23 -6.86 12.17
CA LYS A 107 -17.21 -6.03 12.88
C LYS A 107 -17.17 -4.59 12.35
N PRO A 108 -18.32 -3.87 12.29
CA PRO A 108 -18.34 -2.47 11.90
C PRO A 108 -17.56 -1.58 12.88
N ILE A 109 -16.89 -0.55 12.35
CA ILE A 109 -16.25 0.49 13.15
C ILE A 109 -17.32 1.54 13.50
N PRO A 110 -17.58 1.86 14.78
CA PRO A 110 -18.66 2.78 15.17
C PRO A 110 -18.55 4.19 14.56
N ASN A 111 -17.32 4.70 14.42
CA ASN A 111 -17.02 6.01 13.84
C ASN A 111 -15.89 5.84 12.82
N PRO A 112 -16.19 5.42 11.58
CA PRO A 112 -15.17 5.28 10.55
C PRO A 112 -14.58 6.64 10.20
N GLN A 113 -13.37 6.64 9.65
CA GLN A 113 -12.66 7.86 9.30
C GLN A 113 -13.49 8.70 8.31
N THR A 114 -13.64 10.01 8.58
CA THR A 114 -14.33 10.90 7.65
C THR A 114 -13.49 11.17 6.41
N ASP A 115 -14.11 11.67 5.35
CA ASP A 115 -13.41 12.03 4.12
C ASP A 115 -12.37 13.13 4.36
N GLU A 116 -12.68 14.13 5.20
CA GLU A 116 -11.72 15.18 5.53
C GLU A 116 -10.53 14.63 6.31
N ALA A 117 -10.74 13.64 7.18
CA ALA A 117 -9.67 12.99 7.90
C ALA A 117 -8.81 12.10 6.98
N PHE A 118 -9.43 11.40 6.03
CA PHE A 118 -8.74 10.64 5.00
C PHE A 118 -7.89 11.55 4.10
N THR A 119 -8.47 12.63 3.57
CA THR A 119 -7.78 13.62 2.74
C THR A 119 -6.59 14.24 3.47
N ARG A 120 -6.76 14.65 4.73
CA ARG A 120 -5.65 15.20 5.53
C ARG A 120 -4.53 14.20 5.77
N MET A 121 -4.86 12.92 5.95
CA MET A 121 -3.87 11.86 6.11
C MET A 121 -3.03 11.73 4.83
N VAL A 122 -3.69 11.60 3.68
CA VAL A 122 -3.01 11.48 2.38
C VAL A 122 -2.18 12.73 2.04
N ASP A 123 -2.74 13.93 2.23
CA ASP A 123 -2.04 15.18 1.94
C ASP A 123 -0.81 15.39 2.83
N LYS A 124 -0.86 14.92 4.09
CA LYS A 124 0.28 15.00 5.01
C LYS A 124 1.46 14.19 4.48
N ASP A 125 1.24 12.95 4.08
CA ASP A 125 2.30 12.05 3.58
C ASP A 125 2.87 12.59 2.25
N ILE A 126 2.01 13.09 1.37
CA ILE A 126 2.46 13.74 0.13
C ILE A 126 3.30 15.00 0.44
N ALA A 127 2.93 15.79 1.44
CA ALA A 127 3.66 16.99 1.84
C ALA A 127 5.03 16.67 2.46
N THR A 128 5.19 15.51 3.10
CA THR A 128 6.49 15.00 3.58
C THR A 128 7.31 14.34 2.48
N GLY A 129 6.78 14.24 1.26
CA GLY A 129 7.46 13.66 0.10
C GLY A 129 7.34 12.13 0.03
N GLU A 130 6.34 11.55 0.70
CA GLU A 130 5.93 10.17 0.52
C GLU A 130 4.81 10.07 -0.54
N LYS A 131 4.62 8.84 -1.00
CA LYS A 131 3.48 8.38 -1.77
C LYS A 131 2.66 7.41 -0.90
N VAL A 132 1.42 7.15 -1.29
CA VAL A 132 0.48 6.35 -0.49
C VAL A 132 0.08 5.09 -1.23
N LEU A 133 0.22 3.95 -0.54
CA LEU A 133 -0.36 2.66 -0.88
C LEU A 133 -1.61 2.45 -0.02
N LEU A 134 -2.78 2.36 -0.63
CA LEU A 134 -4.04 2.14 0.08
C LEU A 134 -4.32 0.64 0.24
N ASP A 135 -4.42 0.19 1.49
CA ASP A 135 -4.88 -1.14 1.88
C ASP A 135 -6.43 -1.17 1.97
N PRO A 136 -7.11 -1.96 1.13
CA PRO A 136 -8.57 -2.05 1.12
C PRO A 136 -9.14 -2.98 2.21
N ASP A 137 -8.32 -3.68 2.99
CA ASP A 137 -8.81 -4.60 4.01
C ASP A 137 -9.69 -3.87 5.05
N GLY A 138 -10.83 -4.47 5.39
CA GLY A 138 -11.85 -3.86 6.24
C GLY A 138 -12.71 -2.77 5.59
N MET A 139 -12.56 -2.48 4.28
CA MET A 139 -13.49 -1.61 3.56
C MET A 139 -14.66 -2.41 2.98
N SER A 140 -15.88 -1.99 3.29
CA SER A 140 -17.06 -2.42 2.55
C SER A 140 -16.96 -2.02 1.07
N PRO A 141 -17.70 -2.68 0.16
CA PRO A 141 -17.74 -2.28 -1.26
C PRO A 141 -18.13 -0.81 -1.45
N ALA A 142 -19.03 -0.28 -0.62
CA ALA A 142 -19.45 1.12 -0.68
C ALA A 142 -18.32 2.07 -0.24
N ARG A 143 -17.62 1.76 0.87
CA ARG A 143 -16.49 2.57 1.33
C ARG A 143 -15.35 2.58 0.32
N ARG A 144 -15.02 1.42 -0.25
CA ARG A 144 -14.00 1.30 -1.29
C ARG A 144 -14.35 2.13 -2.52
N ALA A 145 -15.55 1.96 -3.08
CA ALA A 145 -15.98 2.71 -4.26
C ALA A 145 -15.98 4.23 -4.02
N HIS A 146 -16.40 4.65 -2.83
CA HIS A 146 -16.38 6.06 -2.44
C HIS A 146 -14.96 6.64 -2.39
N LEU A 147 -14.02 5.93 -1.74
CA LEU A 147 -12.63 6.38 -1.67
C LEU A 147 -11.92 6.32 -3.02
N GLU A 148 -12.24 5.34 -3.87
CA GLU A 148 -11.75 5.29 -5.26
C GLU A 148 -12.18 6.54 -6.04
N GLN A 149 -13.45 6.97 -5.91
CA GLN A 149 -13.93 8.23 -6.51
C GLN A 149 -13.24 9.45 -5.93
N LEU A 150 -13.05 9.49 -4.60
CA LEU A 150 -12.34 10.59 -3.95
C LEU A 150 -10.92 10.69 -4.49
N VAL A 151 -10.19 9.57 -4.60
CA VAL A 151 -8.84 9.56 -5.16
C VAL A 151 -8.83 10.03 -6.61
N ALA A 152 -9.75 9.54 -7.44
CA ALA A 152 -9.85 9.94 -8.84
C ALA A 152 -10.14 11.45 -9.02
N ASN A 153 -10.93 12.03 -8.12
CA ASN A 153 -11.33 13.44 -8.16
C ASN A 153 -10.29 14.40 -7.56
N ASN A 154 -9.14 13.90 -7.09
CA ASN A 154 -8.05 14.72 -6.54
C ASN A 154 -6.83 14.73 -7.50
N PRO A 155 -6.67 15.78 -8.34
CA PRO A 155 -5.57 15.86 -9.30
C PRO A 155 -4.17 15.82 -8.67
N ASN A 156 -4.02 16.33 -7.44
CA ASN A 156 -2.74 16.38 -6.73
C ASN A 156 -2.22 15.00 -6.29
N TRP A 157 -3.08 13.98 -6.31
CA TRP A 157 -2.79 12.60 -5.90
C TRP A 157 -2.44 11.69 -7.07
N GLN A 158 -2.61 12.17 -8.31
CA GLN A 158 -2.33 11.38 -9.51
C GLN A 158 -0.85 10.96 -9.56
N GLY A 159 -0.61 9.66 -9.67
CA GLY A 159 0.72 9.06 -9.63
C GLY A 159 1.40 9.04 -8.25
N LYS A 160 0.68 9.44 -7.18
CA LYS A 160 1.16 9.44 -5.79
C LYS A 160 0.32 8.57 -4.86
N VAL A 161 -0.92 8.26 -5.23
CA VAL A 161 -1.81 7.39 -4.44
C VAL A 161 -2.21 6.21 -5.31
N VAL A 162 -1.91 5.00 -4.86
CA VAL A 162 -2.24 3.75 -5.56
C VAL A 162 -2.91 2.77 -4.61
N TRP A 163 -3.65 1.81 -5.15
CA TRP A 163 -4.34 0.78 -4.38
C TRP A 163 -3.53 -0.52 -4.37
N GLY A 164 -3.27 -1.08 -3.19
CA GLY A 164 -2.86 -2.48 -3.07
C GLY A 164 -4.11 -3.35 -3.24
N ARG A 165 -4.13 -4.20 -4.26
CA ARG A 165 -5.35 -4.94 -4.62
C ARG A 165 -5.50 -6.27 -3.93
#